data_AF-A0A7S2WY80-F1
#
_entry.id   AF-A0A7S2WY80-F1
#
_cell.length_a   1.000
_cell.length_b   1.000
_cell.length_c   1.000
_cell.angle_alpha   90.00
_cell.angle_beta   90.00
_cell.angle_gamma   90.00
#
_symmetry.space_group_name_H-M   'P 1'
#
loop_
_entity.id
_entity.type
_entity.pdbx_description
1 polymer ?
#
loop_
_entity_poly.entity_id
_entity_poly.type
_entity_poly.pdbx_seq_one_letter_code
_entity_poly.pdbx_strand_id
1 'polypeptide(L)'
;HNEANGEQNNDGEQHNNSWNCGQEGKSEDQGVIELRHKQLRNFAAVLLVSQGVPMLVMGDEYGHSKGGNNNTYCHDGDINYFQWDVCEKQEGLVRFFRKMIHLRRGNSNLRQSAYMDGSRIQWHGVKASEPDWSDTSRFVAFSVTGD
;
A
#
# COMPACT_ATOMS: atom_id res chain seq x y z
N HIS A 1 14.77 10.49 -7.80
CA HIS A 1 15.06 10.54 -9.25
C HIS A 1 14.16 11.61 -9.87
N ASN A 2 14.37 12.86 -9.44
CA ASN A 2 13.60 14.05 -9.80
C ASN A 2 14.37 14.94 -10.78
N GLU A 3 15.49 14.46 -11.36
CA GLU A 3 16.37 15.24 -12.23
C GLU A 3 15.61 15.85 -13.41
N ALA A 4 14.60 15.15 -13.92
CA ALA A 4 13.72 15.61 -14.99
C ALA A 4 12.86 16.85 -14.62
N ASN A 5 12.79 17.24 -13.35
CA ASN A 5 12.07 18.43 -12.88
C ASN A 5 12.86 19.72 -13.12
N GLY A 6 14.17 19.63 -13.44
CA GLY A 6 15.01 20.79 -13.72
C GLY A 6 15.59 21.49 -12.48
N GLU A 7 15.28 21.01 -11.28
CA GLU A 7 15.75 21.58 -10.00
C GLU A 7 16.98 20.84 -9.43
N GLN A 8 17.71 20.10 -10.28
CA GLN A 8 18.89 19.31 -9.89
C GLN A 8 18.61 18.32 -8.73
N ASN A 9 17.40 17.74 -8.71
CA ASN A 9 16.93 16.81 -7.68
C ASN A 9 16.89 17.42 -6.26
N ASN A 10 16.78 18.76 -6.15
CA ASN A 10 16.62 19.47 -4.86
C ASN A 10 15.15 19.56 -4.41
N ASP A 11 14.20 19.22 -5.27
CA ASP A 11 12.77 19.23 -4.99
C ASP A 11 12.26 17.85 -4.52
N GLY A 12 11.08 17.82 -3.89
CA GLY A 12 10.45 16.61 -3.37
C GLY A 12 10.81 16.26 -1.92
N GLU A 13 10.25 15.16 -1.42
CA GLU A 13 10.49 14.66 -0.05
C GLU A 13 11.83 13.91 0.03
N GLN A 14 12.59 14.18 1.09
CA GLN A 14 13.91 13.57 1.33
C GLN A 14 13.80 12.22 2.06
N HIS A 15 12.79 12.05 2.93
CA HIS A 15 12.63 10.86 3.79
C HIS A 15 11.35 10.07 3.47
N ASN A 16 11.34 9.39 2.33
CA ASN A 16 10.16 8.70 1.80
C ASN A 16 9.74 7.43 2.58
N ASN A 17 10.51 6.98 3.57
CA ASN A 17 10.30 5.71 4.29
C ASN A 17 10.09 4.50 3.35
N SER A 18 10.75 4.54 2.20
CA SER A 18 10.64 3.55 1.13
C SER A 18 11.75 2.51 1.19
N TRP A 19 11.47 1.30 0.71
CA TRP A 19 12.48 0.27 0.51
C TRP A 19 12.29 -0.39 -0.86
N ASN A 20 13.36 -0.42 -1.67
CA ASN A 20 13.33 -0.90 -3.05
C ASN A 20 13.23 -2.44 -3.19
N CYS A 21 13.15 -3.15 -2.06
CA CYS A 21 13.05 -4.61 -1.96
C CYS A 21 14.28 -5.38 -2.46
N GLY A 22 15.44 -4.72 -2.59
CA GLY A 22 16.74 -5.36 -2.87
C GLY A 22 17.54 -4.69 -3.98
N GLN A 23 16.88 -4.09 -4.97
CA GLN A 23 17.52 -3.42 -6.11
C GLN A 23 16.80 -2.12 -6.45
N GLU A 24 17.53 -1.08 -6.83
CA GLU A 24 16.94 0.21 -7.23
C GLU A 24 16.34 0.14 -8.64
N GLY A 25 15.15 0.73 -8.84
CA GLY A 25 14.50 0.83 -10.15
C GLY A 25 13.97 -0.50 -10.70
N LYS A 26 13.83 -0.59 -12.04
CA LYS A 26 13.38 -1.82 -12.73
C LYS A 26 14.41 -2.94 -12.50
N SER A 27 13.93 -4.14 -12.23
CA SER A 27 14.76 -5.33 -11.96
C SER A 27 14.30 -6.50 -12.82
N GLU A 28 15.22 -7.40 -13.12
CA GLU A 28 14.98 -8.71 -13.74
C GLU A 28 15.06 -9.85 -12.71
N ASP A 29 15.43 -9.54 -11.46
CA ASP A 29 15.46 -10.51 -10.37
C ASP A 29 14.02 -10.84 -9.95
N GLN A 30 13.64 -12.09 -10.20
CA GLN A 30 12.30 -12.59 -9.92
C GLN A 30 11.94 -12.50 -8.43
N GLY A 31 12.91 -12.69 -7.52
CA GLY A 31 12.69 -12.56 -6.08
C GLY A 31 12.36 -11.13 -5.67
N VAL A 32 13.03 -10.14 -6.27
CA VAL A 32 12.73 -8.71 -6.04
C VAL A 32 11.34 -8.36 -6.58
N ILE A 33 10.99 -8.83 -7.79
CA ILE A 33 9.69 -8.58 -8.42
C ILE A 33 8.56 -9.16 -7.56
N GLU A 34 8.69 -10.41 -7.11
CA GLU A 34 7.70 -11.08 -6.27
C GLU A 34 7.52 -10.37 -4.93
N LEU A 35 8.62 -9.98 -4.28
CA LEU A 35 8.57 -9.24 -3.03
C LEU A 35 7.86 -7.89 -3.19
N ARG A 36 8.11 -7.14 -4.27
CA ARG A 36 7.40 -5.89 -4.57
C ARG A 36 5.92 -6.11 -4.77
N HIS A 37 5.53 -7.14 -5.53
CA HIS A 37 4.12 -7.49 -5.71
C HIS A 37 3.43 -7.89 -4.40
N LYS A 38 4.16 -8.53 -3.48
CA LYS A 38 3.66 -8.81 -2.13
C LYS A 38 3.51 -7.52 -1.31
N GLN A 39 4.49 -6.63 -1.34
CA GLN A 39 4.46 -5.36 -0.61
C GLN A 39 3.32 -4.45 -1.07
N LEU A 40 3.06 -4.34 -2.38
CA LEU A 40 1.90 -3.62 -2.92
C LEU A 40 0.58 -4.11 -2.30
N ARG A 41 0.41 -5.43 -2.20
CA ARG A 41 -0.78 -6.05 -1.58
C ARG A 41 -0.82 -5.84 -0.07
N ASN A 42 0.33 -5.89 0.60
CA ASN A 42 0.41 -5.64 2.04
C ASN A 42 -0.03 -4.21 2.38
N PHE A 43 0.47 -3.19 1.67
CA PHE A 43 0.07 -1.80 1.89
C PHE A 43 -1.40 -1.56 1.55
N ALA A 44 -1.88 -2.11 0.44
CA ALA A 44 -3.30 -2.04 0.08
C ALA A 44 -4.18 -2.72 1.14
N ALA A 45 -3.75 -3.86 1.69
CA ALA A 45 -4.47 -4.55 2.74
C ALA A 45 -4.51 -3.72 4.03
N VAL A 46 -3.36 -3.24 4.51
CA VAL A 46 -3.27 -2.40 5.73
C VAL A 46 -4.19 -1.18 5.60
N LEU A 47 -4.15 -0.47 4.47
CA LEU A 47 -5.03 0.67 4.22
C LEU A 47 -6.52 0.29 4.27
N LEU A 48 -6.89 -0.81 3.60
CA LEU A 48 -8.30 -1.20 3.42
C LEU A 48 -8.89 -2.00 4.60
N VAL A 49 -8.08 -2.48 5.55
CA VAL A 49 -8.56 -3.12 6.80
C VAL A 49 -8.44 -2.22 8.03
N SER A 50 -7.77 -1.08 7.94
CA SER A 50 -7.68 -0.13 9.06
C SER A 50 -9.01 0.60 9.29
N GLN A 51 -9.28 1.04 10.53
CA GLN A 51 -10.40 1.95 10.79
C GLN A 51 -10.19 3.32 10.12
N GLY A 52 -11.28 4.08 9.93
CA GLY A 52 -11.27 5.39 9.28
C GLY A 52 -11.73 5.35 7.82
N VAL A 53 -11.39 6.39 7.05
CA VAL A 53 -11.78 6.53 5.64
C VAL A 53 -10.53 6.41 4.76
N PRO A 54 -10.37 5.32 3.99
CA PRO A 54 -9.19 5.13 3.15
C PRO A 54 -9.27 6.03 1.91
N MET A 55 -8.12 6.50 1.45
CA MET A 55 -7.95 7.22 0.19
C MET A 55 -6.93 6.48 -0.66
N LEU A 56 -7.23 6.28 -1.95
CA LEU A 56 -6.32 5.66 -2.91
C LEU A 56 -5.76 6.74 -3.83
N VAL A 57 -4.48 6.63 -4.15
CA VAL A 57 -3.86 7.43 -5.20
C VAL A 57 -4.17 6.78 -6.55
N MET A 58 -4.48 7.59 -7.54
CA MET A 58 -4.76 7.11 -8.90
C MET A 58 -3.59 6.26 -9.42
N GLY A 59 -3.92 5.04 -9.84
CA GLY A 59 -2.99 4.12 -10.49
C GLY A 59 -2.28 3.15 -9.54
N ASP A 60 -2.38 3.33 -8.23
CA ASP A 60 -1.87 2.36 -7.24
C ASP A 60 -2.51 0.98 -7.43
N GLU A 61 -3.76 0.92 -7.89
CA GLU A 61 -4.51 -0.32 -8.10
C GLU A 61 -3.93 -1.23 -9.20
N TYR A 62 -3.10 -0.68 -10.09
CA TYR A 62 -2.35 -1.43 -11.10
C TYR A 62 -0.83 -1.29 -10.96
N GLY A 63 -0.34 -0.59 -9.93
CA GLY A 63 1.09 -0.40 -9.69
C GLY A 63 1.73 0.63 -10.63
N HIS A 64 1.03 1.74 -10.88
CA HIS A 64 1.54 2.87 -11.67
C HIS A 64 2.93 3.30 -11.19
N SER A 65 3.82 3.59 -12.14
CA SER A 65 5.20 3.99 -11.84
C SER A 65 5.48 5.38 -12.39
N LYS A 66 6.16 6.17 -11.56
CA LYS A 66 6.70 7.48 -11.93
C LYS A 66 8.21 7.43 -12.19
N GLY A 67 8.77 6.25 -12.43
CA GLY A 67 10.21 6.08 -12.67
C GLY A 67 11.11 6.48 -11.51
N GLY A 68 10.57 6.52 -10.28
CA GLY A 68 11.32 6.97 -9.09
C GLY A 68 11.29 8.49 -8.85
N ASN A 69 10.52 9.24 -9.64
CA ASN A 69 10.23 10.65 -9.37
C ASN A 69 9.11 10.76 -8.30
N ASN A 70 9.41 11.37 -7.16
CA ASN A 70 8.44 11.54 -6.07
C ASN A 70 7.73 12.90 -6.07
N ASN A 71 8.02 13.77 -7.04
CA ASN A 71 7.45 15.11 -7.14
C ASN A 71 7.16 15.49 -8.60
N THR A 72 6.15 14.85 -9.20
CA THR A 72 5.86 14.98 -10.63
C THR A 72 5.02 16.21 -11.00
N TYR A 73 5.12 17.31 -10.26
CA TYR A 73 4.21 18.45 -10.36
C TYR A 73 4.26 19.18 -11.72
N CYS A 74 5.42 19.19 -12.38
CA CYS A 74 5.67 19.94 -13.62
C CYS A 74 5.54 19.10 -14.90
N HIS A 75 5.09 17.85 -14.81
CA HIS A 75 5.03 16.93 -15.95
C HIS A 75 3.61 16.78 -16.49
N ASP A 76 3.44 17.07 -17.78
CA ASP A 76 2.22 16.78 -18.53
C ASP A 76 2.48 15.59 -19.47
N GLY A 77 2.21 14.37 -19.00
CA GLY A 77 2.55 13.15 -19.74
C GLY A 77 2.32 11.86 -18.97
N ASP A 78 2.81 10.75 -19.54
CA ASP A 78 2.55 9.37 -19.07
C ASP A 78 2.85 9.13 -17.59
N ILE A 79 3.79 9.88 -17.03
CA ILE A 79 4.16 9.83 -15.61
C ILE A 79 2.98 10.22 -14.69
N ASN A 80 2.07 11.08 -15.16
CA ASN A 80 0.88 11.54 -14.45
C ASN A 80 -0.43 11.09 -15.10
N TYR A 81 -0.40 10.53 -16.30
CA TYR A 81 -1.59 9.99 -16.96
C TYR A 81 -1.94 8.61 -16.45
N PHE A 82 -3.25 8.30 -16.44
CA PHE A 82 -3.71 6.95 -16.20
C PHE A 82 -3.34 6.05 -17.39
N GLN A 83 -2.61 4.97 -17.13
CA GLN A 83 -2.10 4.05 -18.15
C GLN A 83 -3.07 2.87 -18.31
N TRP A 84 -4.10 3.04 -19.13
CA TRP A 84 -5.17 2.04 -19.32
C TRP A 84 -4.63 0.69 -19.84
N ASP A 85 -3.71 0.72 -20.81
CA ASP A 85 -3.13 -0.48 -21.40
C ASP A 85 -2.23 -1.26 -20.42
N VAL A 86 -1.61 -0.56 -19.46
CA VAL A 86 -0.85 -1.17 -18.36
C VAL A 86 -1.81 -1.77 -17.34
N CYS A 87 -2.87 -1.04 -17.00
CA CYS A 87 -3.90 -1.50 -16.06
C CYS A 87 -4.53 -2.83 -16.50
N GLU A 88 -4.86 -2.96 -17.79
CA GLU A 88 -5.39 -4.19 -18.37
C GLU A 88 -4.44 -5.39 -18.22
N LYS A 89 -3.13 -5.17 -18.27
CA LYS A 89 -2.12 -6.24 -18.10
C LYS A 89 -1.90 -6.63 -16.63
N GLN A 90 -2.40 -5.84 -15.68
CA GLN A 90 -2.20 -6.01 -14.23
C GLN A 90 -3.43 -6.62 -13.54
N GLU A 91 -4.15 -7.52 -14.23
CA GLU A 91 -5.43 -8.10 -13.77
C GLU A 91 -5.36 -8.65 -12.33
N GLY A 92 -4.24 -9.27 -11.96
CA GLY A 92 -4.06 -9.86 -10.63
C GLY A 92 -4.02 -8.85 -9.49
N LEU A 93 -3.44 -7.66 -9.71
CA LEU A 93 -3.39 -6.59 -8.70
C LEU A 93 -4.73 -5.84 -8.67
N VAL A 94 -5.27 -5.49 -9.84
CA VAL A 94 -6.58 -4.84 -9.96
C VAL A 94 -7.68 -5.69 -9.31
N ARG A 95 -7.69 -7.00 -9.56
CA ARG A 95 -8.61 -7.95 -8.92
C ARG A 95 -8.46 -7.97 -7.40
N PHE A 96 -7.23 -7.87 -6.88
CA PHE A 96 -6.97 -7.83 -5.44
C PHE A 96 -7.58 -6.56 -4.81
N PHE A 97 -7.28 -5.37 -5.35
CA PHE A 97 -7.85 -4.12 -4.88
C PHE A 97 -9.38 -4.13 -4.93
N ARG A 98 -9.97 -4.57 -6.05
CA ARG A 98 -11.43 -4.70 -6.20
C ARG A 98 -12.03 -5.59 -5.11
N LYS A 99 -11.41 -6.73 -4.82
CA LYS A 99 -11.87 -7.65 -3.77
C LYS A 99 -11.73 -7.06 -2.37
N MET A 100 -10.63 -6.36 -2.07
CA MET A 100 -10.42 -5.71 -0.78
C MET A 100 -11.39 -4.55 -0.55
N ILE A 101 -11.64 -3.73 -1.56
CA ILE A 101 -12.64 -2.65 -1.50
C ILE A 101 -14.04 -3.24 -1.27
N HIS A 102 -14.39 -4.31 -2.00
CA HIS A 102 -15.67 -4.99 -1.81
C HIS A 102 -15.81 -5.58 -0.41
N LEU A 103 -14.78 -6.25 0.10
CA LEU A 103 -14.71 -6.77 1.47
C LEU A 103 -14.94 -5.65 2.49
N ARG A 104 -14.22 -4.53 2.39
CA ARG A 104 -14.37 -3.38 3.29
C ARG A 104 -15.79 -2.82 3.25
N ARG A 105 -16.37 -2.64 2.06
CA ARG A 105 -17.73 -2.11 1.92
C ARG A 105 -18.77 -3.07 2.49
N GLY A 106 -18.58 -4.37 2.32
CA GLY A 106 -19.46 -5.41 2.84
C GLY A 106 -19.32 -5.68 4.35
N ASN A 107 -18.26 -5.18 4.99
CA ASN A 107 -17.98 -5.43 6.40
C ASN A 107 -18.08 -4.14 7.23
N SER A 108 -19.13 -4.02 8.05
CA SER A 108 -19.33 -2.88 8.95
C SER A 108 -18.21 -2.75 9.98
N ASN A 109 -17.59 -3.86 10.41
CA ASN A 109 -16.50 -3.85 11.38
C ASN A 109 -15.30 -3.04 10.90
N LEU A 110 -15.13 -2.81 9.60
CA LEU A 110 -14.02 -2.01 9.06
C LEU A 110 -14.35 -0.52 8.89
N ARG A 111 -15.57 -0.11 9.26
CA ARG A 111 -16.13 1.23 8.99
C ARG A 111 -16.86 1.79 10.21
N GLN A 112 -16.31 1.59 11.39
CA GLN A 112 -16.93 2.06 12.63
C GLN A 112 -16.86 3.59 12.73
N SER A 113 -17.91 4.20 13.28
CA SER A 113 -17.97 5.66 13.56
C SER A 113 -17.36 6.04 14.90
N ALA A 114 -17.10 5.05 15.77
CA ALA A 114 -16.48 5.22 17.07
C ALA A 114 -15.28 4.28 17.21
N TYR A 115 -14.37 4.60 18.12
CA TYR A 115 -13.25 3.73 18.46
C TYR A 115 -13.75 2.40 19.01
N MET A 116 -13.06 1.31 18.65
CA MET A 116 -13.30 -0.01 19.21
C MET A 116 -12.65 -0.12 20.59
N ASP A 117 -13.35 -0.76 21.53
CA ASP A 117 -12.77 -1.19 22.79
C ASP A 117 -12.27 -2.64 22.72
N GLY A 118 -11.68 -3.12 23.82
CA GLY A 118 -11.13 -4.48 23.91
C GLY A 118 -12.15 -5.61 23.84
N SER A 119 -13.47 -5.32 23.82
CA SER A 119 -14.50 -6.33 23.57
C SER A 119 -14.70 -6.59 22.07
N ARG A 120 -14.40 -5.60 21.23
CA ARG A 120 -14.57 -5.67 19.76
C ARG A 120 -13.30 -6.04 19.02
N ILE A 121 -12.13 -5.70 19.55
CA ILE A 121 -10.84 -6.03 18.93
C ILE A 121 -9.92 -6.76 19.91
N GLN A 122 -9.36 -7.88 19.47
CA GLN A 122 -8.34 -8.63 20.22
C GLN A 122 -7.05 -8.71 19.40
N TRP A 123 -5.94 -8.32 20.01
CA TRP A 123 -4.61 -8.38 19.39
C TRP A 123 -3.92 -9.70 19.68
N HIS A 124 -3.17 -10.19 18.70
CA HIS A 124 -2.46 -11.46 18.78
C HIS A 124 -1.03 -11.32 18.23
N GLY A 125 -0.15 -12.24 18.63
CA GLY A 125 1.18 -12.39 18.05
C GLY A 125 1.29 -13.72 17.32
N VAL A 126 2.49 -14.30 17.30
CA VAL A 126 2.72 -15.67 16.79
C VAL A 126 1.85 -16.70 17.54
N LYS A 127 1.56 -16.42 18.81
CA LYS A 127 0.57 -17.13 19.62
C LYS A 127 -0.69 -16.27 19.80
N ALA A 128 -1.83 -16.94 19.86
CA ALA A 128 -3.11 -16.29 20.09
C ALA A 128 -3.08 -15.50 21.41
N SER A 129 -3.46 -14.21 21.32
CA SER A 129 -3.60 -13.31 22.48
C SER A 129 -2.30 -12.93 23.19
N GLU A 130 -1.16 -13.19 22.54
CA GLU A 130 0.17 -12.78 23.00
C GLU A 130 0.81 -11.82 21.98
N PRO A 131 0.35 -10.56 21.86
CA PRO A 131 0.93 -9.61 20.92
C PRO A 131 2.35 -9.16 21.33
N ASP A 132 3.19 -8.84 20.34
CA ASP A 132 4.52 -8.29 20.54
C ASP A 132 4.52 -6.78 20.25
N TRP A 133 4.66 -5.99 21.32
CA TRP A 133 4.73 -4.52 21.28
C TRP A 133 6.15 -3.97 21.44
N SER A 134 7.17 -4.82 21.33
CA SER A 134 8.56 -4.36 21.38
C SER A 134 8.92 -3.55 20.13
N ASP A 135 9.92 -2.66 20.24
CA ASP A 135 10.44 -1.87 19.11
C ASP A 135 11.01 -2.76 17.98
N THR A 136 11.33 -4.02 18.29
CA THR A 136 11.82 -5.00 17.31
C THR A 136 10.72 -5.87 16.70
N SER A 137 9.45 -5.66 17.06
CA SER A 137 8.32 -6.42 16.53
C SER A 137 8.23 -6.32 15.01
N ARG A 138 7.86 -7.44 14.36
CA ARG A 138 7.67 -7.54 12.90
C ARG A 138 6.32 -8.17 12.54
N PHE A 139 5.42 -8.29 13.51
CA PHE A 139 4.17 -9.03 13.34
C PHE A 139 3.05 -8.38 14.13
N VAL A 140 1.94 -8.11 13.44
CA VAL A 140 0.69 -7.64 14.04
C VAL A 140 -0.44 -8.49 13.48
N ALA A 141 -1.26 -9.05 14.37
CA ALA A 141 -2.49 -9.73 14.02
C ALA A 141 -3.61 -9.32 14.99
N PHE A 142 -4.84 -9.36 14.50
CA PHE A 142 -6.01 -9.07 15.32
C PHE A 142 -7.23 -9.83 14.82
N SER A 143 -8.19 -10.05 15.72
CA SER A 143 -9.56 -10.44 15.39
C SER A 143 -10.49 -9.28 15.73
N VAL A 144 -11.55 -9.13 14.92
CA VAL A 144 -12.62 -8.17 15.18
C VAL A 144 -13.94 -8.92 15.25
N THR A 145 -14.60 -8.81 16.39
CA THR A 145 -15.94 -9.36 16.59
C THR A 145 -16.97 -8.30 16.22
N GLY A 146 -17.90 -8.66 15.34
CA GLY A 146 -19.07 -7.82 15.07
C GLY A 146 -20.16 -8.03 16.11
N ASP A 147 -21.19 -7.19 16.04
CA ASP A 147 -22.49 -7.50 16.64
C ASP A 147 -23.20 -8.61 15.84
#